data_AF-M2N793-F1
#
_entry.id   AF-M2N793-F1
#
_cell.length_a   1.000
_cell.length_b   1.000
_cell.length_c   1.000
_cell.angle_alpha   90.00
_cell.angle_beta   90.00
_cell.angle_gamma   90.00
#
_symmetry.space_group_name_H-M   'P 1'
#
loop_
_entity.id
_entity.type
_entity.pdbx_description
1 polymer ?
#
loop_
_entity_poly.entity_id
_entity_poly.type
_entity_poly.pdbx_seq_one_letter_code
_entity_poly.pdbx_strand_id
1 'polypeptide(L)'
;MQDTDAFPLPYVAEALGPYIRPREEVTRTRHRLQRHLEEQVLGQRGSFTAVDLVKTGIKASAQVPPSITGVRRAYLRALRAHSAAQERYDALKAEVAQLSSSAASGSAASSNEKPISGEAVVQLLRQREKHRKLQVVDHAVAQIDANGKELIGNHPNDIIRSNSGELPTPPSHQPLLSGEGPAVEARILQLKKAVLAAKSDVDAQNQRQDNRPHSTENGSGQSNAEVTGLQAALNELTGWMEQQLAIMGNAESETHTTSPPLRGNGLVASSEWASLEDIGRSYEEYIVARRQLLQTVSSTPTVRGQDTTAESNSPTVPRSPSRKPEHEKAAETVLPYIAGLTSAKHEEQSLLQQTAQLRRQIASSEGETQRLMARLAEESHLVQPGAGSGKAWAEAAGDASSATTTFVRGRTEVGEAACEDAERALESIDRVPAMFDSLTEAMAR
;
A
#
# COMPACT_ATOMS: atom_id res chain seq x y z
N MET A 1 48.06 38.58 -41.68
CA MET A 1 48.32 38.05 -43.04
C MET A 1 47.14 37.12 -43.33
N GLN A 2 46.08 37.63 -43.97
CA GLN A 2 45.86 37.56 -45.44
C GLN A 2 45.85 36.07 -45.87
N ASP A 3 44.78 35.45 -46.36
CA ASP A 3 43.66 35.96 -47.15
C ASP A 3 42.34 35.23 -46.86
N THR A 4 41.24 35.95 -47.07
CA THR A 4 39.88 35.44 -47.16
C THR A 4 39.74 34.56 -48.39
N ASP A 5 39.73 33.24 -48.20
CA ASP A 5 39.12 32.32 -49.16
C ASP A 5 37.62 32.62 -49.23
N ALA A 6 37.23 33.38 -50.25
CA ALA A 6 35.84 33.70 -50.54
C ALA A 6 35.10 32.39 -50.85
N PHE A 7 34.27 31.94 -49.90
CA PHE A 7 33.40 30.79 -50.09
C PHE A 7 32.43 31.09 -51.25
N PRO A 8 32.28 30.19 -52.24
CA PRO A 8 31.57 30.50 -53.50
C PRO A 8 30.06 30.77 -53.33
N LEU A 9 29.51 30.63 -52.12
CA LEU A 9 28.10 30.85 -51.78
C LEU A 9 28.00 31.52 -50.38
N PRO A 10 27.85 32.85 -50.29
CA PRO A 10 27.84 33.57 -49.01
C PRO A 10 26.67 33.16 -48.11
N TYR A 11 25.52 32.81 -48.70
CA TYR A 11 24.34 32.33 -47.97
C TYR A 11 24.59 31.01 -47.22
N VAL A 12 25.36 30.11 -47.81
CA VAL A 12 25.72 28.82 -47.18
C VAL A 12 26.76 29.04 -46.09
N ALA A 13 27.70 29.97 -46.29
CA ALA A 13 28.68 30.35 -45.28
C ALA A 13 28.02 30.98 -44.05
N GLU A 14 26.97 31.78 -44.23
CA GLU A 14 26.18 32.35 -43.12
C GLU A 14 25.36 31.27 -42.39
N ALA A 15 24.71 30.37 -43.13
CA ALA A 15 23.97 29.24 -42.56
C ALA A 15 24.86 28.25 -41.79
N LEU A 16 26.09 28.03 -42.25
CA LEU A 16 27.07 27.14 -41.60
C LEU A 16 27.97 27.86 -40.59
N GLY A 17 27.97 29.20 -40.55
CA GLY A 17 28.77 30.02 -39.64
C GLY A 17 28.66 29.62 -38.15
N PRO A 18 27.47 29.30 -37.62
CA PRO A 18 27.32 28.81 -36.24
C PRO A 18 27.99 27.46 -35.98
N TYR A 19 28.19 26.65 -37.04
CA TYR A 19 28.70 25.27 -36.98
C TYR A 19 30.17 25.15 -37.40
N ILE A 20 30.70 26.11 -38.18
CA ILE A 20 32.10 26.17 -38.59
C ILE A 20 32.91 26.87 -37.49
N ARG A 21 33.59 26.09 -36.67
CA ARG A 21 34.49 26.59 -35.61
C ARG A 21 35.91 26.77 -36.16
N PRO A 22 36.68 27.77 -35.68
CA PRO A 22 38.07 27.94 -36.08
C PRO A 22 38.88 26.70 -35.67
N ARG A 23 39.88 26.37 -36.49
CA ARG A 23 40.69 25.15 -36.33
C ARG A 23 41.35 25.04 -34.94
N GLU A 24 41.69 26.17 -34.34
CA GLU A 24 42.26 26.26 -32.99
C GLU A 24 41.24 25.88 -31.90
N GLU A 25 39.98 26.33 -32.02
CA GLU A 25 38.93 25.93 -31.08
C GLU A 25 38.61 24.44 -31.20
N VAL A 26 38.58 23.92 -32.43
CA VAL A 26 38.34 22.48 -32.67
C VAL A 26 39.47 21.64 -32.08
N THR A 27 40.72 22.02 -32.30
CA THR A 27 41.87 21.31 -31.71
C THR A 27 41.88 21.42 -30.19
N ARG A 28 41.62 22.60 -29.61
CA ARG A 28 41.51 22.78 -28.15
C ARG A 28 40.39 21.93 -27.55
N THR A 29 39.23 21.88 -28.21
CA THR A 29 38.09 21.06 -27.77
C THR A 29 38.43 19.57 -27.87
N ARG A 30 39.09 19.14 -28.94
CA ARG A 30 39.55 17.75 -29.10
C ARG A 30 40.53 17.34 -28.00
N HIS A 31 41.52 18.17 -27.68
CA HIS A 31 42.46 17.91 -26.59
C HIS A 31 41.74 17.85 -25.23
N ARG A 32 40.76 18.73 -24.98
CA ARG A 32 39.99 18.74 -23.75
C ARG A 32 39.13 17.49 -23.59
N LEU A 33 38.46 17.05 -24.66
CA LEU A 33 37.67 15.83 -24.69
C LEU A 33 38.55 14.60 -24.53
N GLN A 34 39.69 14.56 -25.22
CA GLN A 34 40.65 13.48 -25.11
C GLN A 34 41.14 13.34 -23.66
N ARG A 35 41.55 14.44 -23.02
CA ARG A 35 41.94 14.44 -21.60
C ARG A 35 40.81 13.97 -20.67
N HIS A 36 39.57 14.39 -20.93
CA HIS A 36 38.41 13.98 -20.14
C HIS A 36 38.09 12.49 -20.30
N LEU A 37 38.23 11.94 -21.51
CA LEU A 37 38.07 10.52 -21.77
C LEU A 37 39.21 9.71 -21.15
N GLU A 38 40.44 10.20 -21.25
CA GLU A 38 41.60 9.62 -20.57
C GLU A 38 41.36 9.57 -19.06
N GLU A 39 40.90 10.65 -18.42
CA GLU A 39 40.57 10.66 -16.98
C GLU A 39 39.45 9.68 -16.59
N GLN A 40 38.49 9.40 -17.48
CA GLN A 40 37.36 8.49 -17.20
C GLN A 40 37.65 7.01 -17.51
N VAL A 41 38.54 6.75 -18.47
CA VAL A 41 38.87 5.41 -18.95
C VAL A 41 40.17 4.89 -18.33
N LEU A 42 41.19 5.73 -18.12
CA LEU A 42 42.47 5.37 -17.48
C LEU A 42 42.40 5.31 -15.93
N GLY A 43 41.31 4.79 -15.37
CA GLY A 43 41.44 4.10 -14.07
C GLY A 43 42.36 2.88 -14.16
N GLN A 44 42.65 2.39 -15.38
CA GLN A 44 43.58 1.32 -15.67
C GLN A 44 44.52 1.72 -16.83
N ARG A 45 45.82 1.49 -16.62
CA ARG A 45 46.96 2.01 -17.38
C ARG A 45 46.92 1.74 -18.90
N GLY A 46 46.96 2.79 -19.73
CA GLY A 46 47.33 2.68 -21.16
C GLY A 46 46.89 3.87 -22.03
N SER A 47 47.75 4.30 -22.98
CA SER A 47 47.47 5.37 -23.95
C SER A 47 46.21 5.06 -24.77
N PHE A 48 45.24 5.97 -24.75
CA PHE A 48 43.94 5.81 -25.40
C PHE A 48 44.05 5.97 -26.92
N THR A 49 43.63 4.98 -27.70
CA THR A 49 43.47 5.11 -29.16
C THR A 49 42.00 5.02 -29.56
N ALA A 50 41.59 5.69 -30.64
CA ALA A 50 40.18 5.75 -31.08
C ALA A 50 39.55 4.36 -31.37
N VAL A 51 40.38 3.34 -31.55
CA VAL A 51 39.95 1.94 -31.78
C VAL A 51 39.49 1.26 -30.49
N ASP A 52 39.92 1.73 -29.32
CA ASP A 52 39.60 1.12 -28.03
C ASP A 52 38.14 1.38 -27.59
N LEU A 53 37.51 2.44 -28.09
CA LEU A 53 36.08 2.77 -27.84
C LEU A 53 35.10 1.71 -28.37
N VAL A 54 35.51 0.95 -29.39
CA VAL A 54 34.63 -0.01 -30.09
C VAL A 54 34.67 -1.39 -29.42
N LYS A 55 35.72 -1.71 -28.65
CA LYS A 55 35.93 -3.06 -28.09
C LYS A 55 35.60 -3.21 -26.61
N THR A 56 35.19 -2.13 -25.97
CA THR A 56 35.08 -2.14 -24.52
C THR A 56 33.65 -2.36 -24.06
N GLY A 57 33.36 -3.60 -23.64
CA GLY A 57 32.50 -3.84 -22.49
C GLY A 57 33.14 -3.29 -21.22
N ILE A 58 33.53 -2.00 -21.20
CA ILE A 58 34.04 -1.32 -20.02
C ILE A 58 32.87 -1.30 -19.04
N LYS A 59 32.99 -2.13 -18.00
CA LYS A 59 32.27 -1.93 -16.74
C LYS A 59 32.70 -0.55 -16.26
N ALA A 60 31.83 0.44 -16.50
CA ALA A 60 32.10 1.83 -16.17
C ALA A 60 32.62 1.92 -14.74
N SER A 61 33.79 2.54 -14.58
CA SER A 61 34.43 2.74 -13.27
C SER A 61 33.40 3.18 -12.23
N ALA A 62 33.42 2.52 -11.07
CA ALA A 62 32.41 2.62 -10.02
C ALA A 62 32.20 4.06 -9.50
N GLN A 63 33.16 4.96 -9.69
CA GLN A 63 33.07 6.34 -9.23
C GLN A 63 32.58 7.27 -10.33
N VAL A 64 31.49 8.02 -10.08
CA VAL A 64 31.14 9.17 -10.92
C VAL A 64 32.17 10.26 -10.60
N PRO A 65 32.91 10.80 -11.58
CA PRO A 65 33.78 11.94 -11.31
C PRO A 65 32.98 13.08 -10.68
N PRO A 66 33.48 13.73 -9.61
CA PRO A 66 32.75 14.79 -8.92
C PRO A 66 32.54 16.04 -9.80
N SER A 67 33.18 16.12 -10.96
CA SER A 67 33.08 17.19 -11.94
C SER A 67 31.78 17.18 -12.76
N ILE A 68 31.02 16.09 -12.76
CA ILE A 68 29.73 16.01 -13.45
C ILE A 68 28.62 16.38 -12.47
N THR A 69 28.07 17.57 -12.60
CA THR A 69 26.95 18.08 -11.79
C THR A 69 25.64 18.11 -12.59
N GLY A 70 24.50 18.17 -11.88
CA GLY A 70 23.18 18.30 -12.49
C GLY A 70 22.64 17.03 -13.17
N VAL A 71 21.87 17.23 -14.25
CA VAL A 71 21.09 16.19 -14.95
C VAL A 71 21.96 15.04 -15.46
N ARG A 72 23.16 15.34 -15.96
CA ARG A 72 24.10 14.33 -16.44
C ARG A 72 24.54 13.36 -15.33
N ARG A 73 24.67 13.85 -14.08
CA ARG A 73 24.98 13.01 -12.92
C ARG A 73 23.80 12.10 -12.57
N ALA A 74 22.59 12.62 -12.63
CA ALA A 74 21.37 11.86 -12.39
C ALA A 74 21.19 10.75 -13.45
N TYR A 75 21.41 11.07 -14.72
CA TYR A 75 21.38 10.11 -15.82
C TYR A 75 22.40 8.98 -15.64
N LEU A 76 23.66 9.30 -15.31
CA LEU A 76 24.67 8.28 -15.05
C LEU A 76 24.34 7.40 -13.83
N ARG A 77 23.72 7.95 -12.79
CA ARG A 77 23.22 7.16 -11.66
C ARG A 77 22.06 6.26 -12.06
N ALA A 78 21.12 6.76 -12.85
CA ALA A 78 19.99 5.99 -13.34
C ALA A 78 20.44 4.82 -14.24
N LEU A 79 21.40 5.06 -15.13
CA LEU A 79 21.96 4.03 -16.01
C LEU A 79 22.67 2.93 -15.21
N ARG A 80 23.37 3.28 -14.14
CA ARG A 80 23.98 2.31 -13.20
C ARG A 80 22.93 1.53 -12.40
N ALA A 81 21.91 2.22 -11.91
CA ALA A 81 20.81 1.56 -11.20
C ALA A 81 20.10 0.57 -12.13
N HIS A 82 19.92 0.93 -13.40
CA HIS A 82 19.37 0.07 -14.43
C HIS A 82 20.27 -1.15 -14.69
N SER A 83 21.58 -0.97 -14.89
CA SER A 83 22.48 -2.10 -15.12
C SER A 83 22.52 -3.04 -13.91
N ALA A 84 22.56 -2.51 -12.69
CA ALA A 84 22.51 -3.32 -11.47
C ALA A 84 21.15 -4.04 -11.30
N ALA A 85 20.04 -3.39 -11.66
CA ALA A 85 18.72 -4.03 -11.65
C ALA A 85 18.63 -5.15 -12.69
N GLN A 86 19.22 -4.95 -13.87
CA GLN A 86 19.28 -5.96 -14.93
C GLN A 86 20.11 -7.18 -14.50
N GLU A 87 21.28 -6.97 -13.88
CA GLU A 87 22.09 -8.05 -13.32
C GLU A 87 21.32 -8.85 -12.25
N ARG A 88 20.57 -8.17 -11.37
CA ARG A 88 19.71 -8.83 -10.37
C ARG A 88 18.56 -9.61 -11.02
N TYR A 89 17.95 -9.05 -12.05
CA TYR A 89 16.90 -9.72 -12.80
C TYR A 89 17.43 -10.99 -13.48
N ASP A 90 18.59 -10.89 -14.13
CA ASP A 90 19.23 -12.03 -14.80
C ASP A 90 19.65 -13.10 -13.78
N ALA A 91 20.14 -12.71 -12.59
CA ALA A 91 20.44 -13.62 -11.49
C ALA A 91 19.17 -14.34 -10.99
N LEU A 92 18.09 -13.61 -10.71
CA LEU A 92 16.80 -14.20 -10.29
C LEU A 92 16.22 -15.11 -11.37
N LYS A 93 16.34 -14.72 -12.64
CA LYS A 93 15.92 -15.55 -13.77
C LYS A 93 16.72 -16.84 -13.84
N ALA A 94 18.02 -16.79 -13.59
CA ALA A 94 18.87 -17.97 -13.52
C ALA A 94 18.51 -18.85 -12.31
N GLU A 95 18.23 -18.28 -11.14
CA GLU A 95 17.78 -19.03 -9.96
C GLU A 95 16.43 -19.73 -10.21
N VAL A 96 15.46 -19.03 -10.81
CA VAL A 96 14.16 -19.62 -11.16
C VAL A 96 14.33 -20.74 -12.18
N ALA A 97 15.21 -20.58 -13.18
CA ALA A 97 15.53 -21.63 -14.13
C ALA A 97 16.22 -22.85 -13.47
N GLN A 98 17.10 -22.61 -12.50
CA GLN A 98 17.71 -23.68 -11.71
C GLN A 98 16.67 -24.42 -10.87
N LEU A 99 15.76 -23.71 -10.19
CA LEU A 99 14.69 -24.31 -9.39
C LEU A 99 13.72 -25.12 -10.25
N SER A 100 13.34 -24.64 -11.44
CA SER A 100 12.47 -25.38 -12.36
C SER A 100 13.17 -26.63 -12.94
N SER A 101 14.46 -26.54 -13.27
CA SER A 101 15.26 -27.69 -13.70
C SER A 101 15.50 -28.72 -12.59
N SER A 102 15.70 -28.27 -11.35
CA SER A 102 15.86 -29.13 -10.17
C SER A 102 14.55 -29.83 -9.80
N ALA A 103 13.41 -29.16 -9.96
CA ALA A 103 12.09 -29.77 -9.81
C ALA A 103 11.82 -30.83 -10.89
N ALA A 104 12.30 -30.61 -12.12
CA ALA A 104 12.21 -31.59 -13.20
C ALA A 104 13.14 -32.81 -13.00
N SER A 105 14.35 -32.60 -12.47
CA SER A 105 15.32 -33.70 -12.24
C SER A 105 15.02 -34.54 -11.00
N GLY A 106 14.28 -34.02 -10.02
CA GLY A 106 13.81 -34.76 -8.84
C GLY A 106 12.52 -35.56 -9.08
N SER A 107 11.87 -35.39 -10.23
CA SER A 107 10.57 -35.98 -10.57
C SER A 107 10.62 -36.76 -11.89
N ALA A 108 11.64 -37.60 -12.08
CA ALA A 108 11.66 -38.61 -13.15
C ALA A 108 10.81 -39.86 -12.82
N ALA A 109 9.72 -39.69 -12.08
CA ALA A 109 8.69 -40.70 -11.91
C ALA A 109 7.30 -40.03 -11.95
N SER A 110 6.53 -40.40 -12.96
CA SER A 110 5.15 -40.02 -13.25
C SER A 110 4.93 -38.64 -13.88
N SER A 111 5.03 -38.63 -15.22
CA SER A 111 4.13 -37.86 -16.07
C SER A 111 2.68 -38.27 -15.79
N ASN A 112 2.01 -37.56 -14.90
CA ASN A 112 0.56 -37.45 -14.87
C ASN A 112 0.23 -36.15 -14.15
N GLU A 113 -0.32 -35.20 -14.90
CA GLU A 113 -0.90 -33.97 -14.38
C GLU A 113 -2.07 -34.34 -13.45
N LYS A 114 -1.77 -34.65 -12.20
CA LYS A 114 -2.77 -34.67 -11.13
C LYS A 114 -2.96 -33.22 -10.68
N PRO A 115 -4.22 -32.74 -10.54
CA PRO A 115 -4.47 -31.44 -9.95
C PRO A 115 -3.81 -31.42 -8.57
N ILE A 116 -3.04 -30.37 -8.31
CA ILE A 116 -2.31 -30.15 -7.06
C ILE A 116 -3.27 -30.43 -5.91
N SER A 117 -3.05 -31.52 -5.18
CA SER A 117 -3.93 -31.93 -4.07
C SER A 117 -4.04 -30.76 -3.10
N GLY A 118 -5.25 -30.43 -2.63
CA GLY A 118 -5.48 -29.30 -1.73
C GLY A 118 -4.59 -29.33 -0.48
N GLU A 119 -4.18 -30.53 -0.05
CA GLU A 119 -3.22 -30.72 1.03
C GLU A 119 -1.81 -30.20 0.70
N ALA A 120 -1.35 -30.34 -0.55
CA ALA A 120 -0.07 -29.79 -0.99
C ALA A 120 -0.11 -28.25 -1.01
N VAL A 121 -1.25 -27.65 -1.39
CA VAL A 121 -1.45 -26.20 -1.32
C VAL A 121 -1.43 -25.73 0.14
N VAL A 122 -2.12 -26.42 1.04
CA VAL A 122 -2.13 -26.10 2.48
C VAL A 122 -0.73 -26.22 3.08
N GLN A 123 0.03 -27.25 2.72
CA GLN A 123 1.42 -27.39 3.17
C GLN A 123 2.31 -26.25 2.65
N LEU A 124 2.15 -25.84 1.40
CA LEU A 124 2.90 -24.73 0.81
C LEU A 124 2.53 -23.38 1.45
N LEU A 125 1.25 -23.17 1.78
CA LEU A 125 0.80 -22.01 2.53
C LEU A 125 1.39 -21.98 3.95
N ARG A 126 1.41 -23.11 4.66
CA ARG A 126 2.05 -23.22 5.98
C ARG A 126 3.55 -22.95 5.91
N GLN A 127 4.23 -23.45 4.87
CA GLN A 127 5.64 -23.17 4.64
C GLN A 127 5.89 -21.69 4.36
N ARG A 128 5.05 -21.04 3.56
CA ARG A 128 5.12 -19.60 3.28
C ARG A 128 4.88 -18.77 4.53
N GLU A 129 3.93 -19.16 5.37
CA GLU A 129 3.68 -18.50 6.65
C GLU A 129 4.88 -18.65 7.60
N LYS A 130 5.47 -19.85 7.68
CA LYS A 130 6.69 -20.09 8.46
C LYS A 130 7.86 -19.26 7.94
N HIS A 131 8.01 -19.14 6.63
CA HIS A 131 9.04 -18.30 6.02
C HIS A 131 8.82 -16.82 6.34
N ARG A 132 7.58 -16.32 6.28
CA ARG A 132 7.26 -14.93 6.67
C ARG A 132 7.58 -14.68 8.14
N LYS A 133 7.26 -15.62 9.03
CA LYS A 133 7.63 -15.53 10.45
C LYS A 133 9.16 -15.49 10.63
N LEU A 134 9.90 -16.32 9.90
CA LEU A 134 11.36 -16.29 9.91
C LEU A 134 11.94 -14.99 9.38
N GLN A 135 11.38 -14.41 8.32
CA GLN A 135 11.81 -13.09 7.81
C GLN A 135 11.61 -11.97 8.84
N VAL A 136 10.54 -12.02 9.63
CA VAL A 136 10.33 -11.05 10.73
C VAL A 136 11.40 -11.22 11.81
N VAL A 137 11.73 -12.46 12.16
CA VAL A 137 12.81 -12.74 13.13
C VAL A 137 14.16 -12.30 12.57
N ASP A 138 14.46 -12.59 11.30
CA ASP A 138 15.70 -12.18 10.63
C ASP A 138 15.84 -10.65 10.57
N HIS A 139 14.74 -9.95 10.24
CA HIS A 139 14.70 -8.49 10.28
C HIS A 139 14.88 -7.94 11.69
N ALA A 140 14.25 -8.54 12.71
CA ALA A 140 14.43 -8.13 14.10
C ALA A 140 15.86 -8.37 14.58
N VAL A 141 16.49 -9.48 14.19
CA VAL A 141 17.91 -9.76 14.48
C VAL A 141 18.80 -8.75 13.77
N ALA A 142 18.56 -8.45 12.50
CA ALA A 142 19.32 -7.42 11.77
C ALA A 142 19.18 -6.02 12.40
N GLN A 143 18.00 -5.68 12.92
CA GLN A 143 17.79 -4.44 13.68
C GLN A 143 18.53 -4.45 15.02
N ILE A 144 18.52 -5.56 15.75
CA ILE A 144 19.27 -5.71 17.00
C ILE A 144 20.77 -5.64 16.72
N ASP A 145 21.26 -6.22 15.63
CA ASP A 145 22.67 -6.14 15.24
C ASP A 145 23.09 -4.73 14.81
N ALA A 146 22.22 -4.00 14.10
CA ALA A 146 22.46 -2.60 13.74
C ALA A 146 22.51 -1.71 15.00
N ASN A 147 21.49 -1.80 15.86
CA ASN A 147 21.41 -1.03 17.10
C ASN A 147 22.47 -1.46 18.12
N GLY A 148 22.81 -2.74 18.15
CA GLY A 148 23.85 -3.33 19.00
C GLY A 148 25.25 -2.87 18.60
N LYS A 149 25.53 -2.75 17.29
CA LYS A 149 26.79 -2.14 16.81
C LYS A 149 26.89 -0.66 17.16
N GLU A 150 25.79 0.08 17.19
CA GLU A 150 25.76 1.47 17.66
C GLU A 150 25.97 1.58 19.19
N LEU A 151 25.51 0.61 19.97
CA LEU A 151 25.69 0.55 21.43
C LEU A 151 27.14 0.29 21.86
N ILE A 152 27.95 -0.40 21.03
CA ILE A 152 29.37 -0.67 21.34
C ILE A 152 30.21 0.62 21.26
N GLY A 153 29.71 1.67 20.59
CA GLY A 153 30.37 2.96 20.45
C GLY A 153 29.82 4.10 21.32
N ASN A 154 28.52 4.07 21.68
CA ASN A 154 27.82 5.22 22.29
C ASN A 154 27.09 4.84 23.60
N HIS A 155 27.00 5.78 24.55
CA HIS A 155 26.28 5.58 25.81
C HIS A 155 24.79 5.35 25.51
N PRO A 156 24.10 4.40 26.19
CA PRO A 156 22.69 4.07 25.91
C PRO A 156 21.72 5.26 25.98
N ASN A 157 22.08 6.30 26.75
CA ASN A 157 21.31 7.53 26.86
C ASN A 157 21.35 8.38 25.58
N ASP A 158 22.44 8.34 24.81
CA ASP A 158 22.59 9.15 23.58
C ASP A 158 21.76 8.57 22.43
N ILE A 159 21.59 7.26 22.39
CA ILE A 159 20.74 6.54 21.43
C ILE A 159 19.25 6.78 21.74
N ILE A 160 18.89 6.82 23.02
CA ILE A 160 17.54 7.21 23.44
C ILE A 160 17.29 8.69 23.11
N ARG A 161 18.28 9.56 23.30
CA ARG A 161 18.16 11.00 22.96
C ARG A 161 18.04 11.24 21.45
N SER A 162 18.74 10.48 20.62
CA SER A 162 18.66 10.59 19.16
C SER A 162 17.32 10.08 18.62
N ASN A 163 16.77 9.02 19.22
CA ASN A 163 15.54 8.38 18.73
C ASN A 163 14.26 8.96 19.35
N SER A 164 14.32 9.44 20.60
CA SER A 164 13.14 9.92 21.35
C SER A 164 13.09 11.43 21.53
N GLY A 165 14.13 12.17 21.10
CA GLY A 165 14.21 13.63 21.27
C GLY A 165 14.43 14.06 22.73
N GLU A 166 14.75 15.34 22.91
CA GLU A 166 15.01 15.90 24.24
C GLU A 166 13.70 16.16 25.00
N LEU A 167 13.51 15.49 26.15
CA LEU A 167 12.34 15.72 27.00
C LEU A 167 12.34 17.16 27.54
N PRO A 168 11.21 17.88 27.48
CA PRO A 168 11.13 19.23 28.01
C PRO A 168 11.29 19.22 29.54
N THR A 169 12.21 20.05 30.03
CA THR A 169 12.43 20.25 31.47
C THR A 169 11.14 20.76 32.14
N PRO A 170 10.65 20.12 33.21
CA PRO A 170 9.46 20.60 33.92
C PRO A 170 9.77 21.95 34.60
N PRO A 171 8.83 22.92 34.55
CA PRO A 171 9.05 24.23 35.17
C PRO A 171 9.09 24.11 36.69
N SER A 172 10.29 24.25 37.25
CA SER A 172 10.51 24.43 38.68
C SER A 172 10.15 25.85 39.09
N HIS A 173 8.87 26.10 39.41
CA HIS A 173 8.47 27.22 40.24
C HIS A 173 7.22 26.85 41.03
N GLN A 174 7.39 26.52 42.31
CA GLN A 174 6.33 26.64 43.31
C GLN A 174 6.05 28.14 43.52
N PRO A 175 4.79 28.61 43.46
CA PRO A 175 4.39 29.80 44.18
C PRO A 175 3.68 29.40 45.47
N LEU A 176 4.18 29.96 46.58
CA LEU A 176 3.53 29.93 47.87
C LEU A 176 2.07 30.35 47.76
N LEU A 177 1.20 29.52 48.33
CA LEU A 177 -0.14 29.87 48.77
C LEU A 177 -0.04 30.96 49.84
N SER A 178 -0.52 32.18 49.55
CA SER A 178 -1.11 33.11 50.52
C SER A 178 -1.65 34.36 49.80
N GLY A 179 -2.95 34.66 49.99
CA GLY A 179 -3.57 35.92 49.54
C GLY A 179 -4.97 35.73 48.96
N GLU A 180 -5.94 35.52 49.83
CA GLU A 180 -7.37 35.47 49.57
C GLU A 180 -7.88 36.82 49.02
N GLY A 181 -8.61 36.81 47.91
CA GLY A 181 -9.23 38.01 47.31
C GLY A 181 -9.49 37.89 45.80
N PRO A 182 -10.37 38.73 45.22
CA PRO A 182 -10.99 38.61 43.87
C PRO A 182 -10.01 38.53 42.69
N ALA A 183 -8.71 38.71 42.94
CA ALA A 183 -7.63 38.43 42.00
C ALA A 183 -7.48 36.93 41.67
N VAL A 184 -7.84 36.02 42.58
CA VAL A 184 -7.86 34.57 42.30
C VAL A 184 -8.99 34.23 41.34
N GLU A 185 -10.18 34.80 41.52
CA GLU A 185 -11.29 34.61 40.57
C GLU A 185 -10.95 35.22 39.21
N ALA A 186 -10.33 36.41 39.16
CA ALA A 186 -9.84 36.99 37.92
C ALA A 186 -8.78 36.10 37.23
N ARG A 187 -7.86 35.49 38.00
CA ARG A 187 -6.88 34.51 37.48
C ARG A 187 -7.53 33.20 37.05
N ILE A 188 -8.55 32.73 37.75
CA ILE A 188 -9.33 31.55 37.37
C ILE A 188 -10.12 31.85 36.09
N LEU A 189 -10.69 33.04 35.93
CA LEU A 189 -11.36 33.46 34.71
C LEU A 189 -10.37 33.62 33.55
N GLN A 190 -9.17 34.14 33.82
CA GLN A 190 -8.09 34.22 32.83
C GLN A 190 -7.59 32.82 32.44
N LEU A 191 -7.49 31.90 33.39
CA LEU A 191 -7.15 30.49 33.15
C LEU A 191 -8.27 29.79 32.36
N LYS A 192 -9.53 29.96 32.76
CA LYS A 192 -10.69 29.41 32.03
C LYS A 192 -10.74 29.96 30.60
N LYS A 193 -10.45 31.25 30.40
CA LYS A 193 -10.35 31.86 29.07
C LYS A 193 -9.17 31.30 28.28
N ALA A 194 -8.01 31.11 28.91
CA ALA A 194 -6.84 30.53 28.27
C ALA A 194 -7.04 29.05 27.91
N VAL A 195 -7.69 28.28 28.77
CA VAL A 195 -8.05 26.87 28.54
C VAL A 195 -9.09 26.76 27.44
N LEU A 196 -10.10 27.63 27.41
CA LEU A 196 -11.08 27.67 26.31
C LEU A 196 -10.46 28.09 24.99
N ALA A 197 -9.54 29.06 25.00
CA ALA A 197 -8.80 29.47 23.80
C ALA A 197 -7.87 28.35 23.30
N ALA A 198 -7.14 27.68 24.20
CA ALA A 198 -6.30 26.55 23.87
C ALA A 198 -7.14 25.38 23.33
N LYS A 199 -8.30 25.10 23.94
CA LYS A 199 -9.22 24.08 23.45
C LYS A 199 -9.77 24.43 22.06
N SER A 200 -10.16 25.68 21.82
CA SER A 200 -10.63 26.08 20.48
C SER A 200 -9.50 26.03 19.43
N ASP A 201 -8.27 26.32 19.82
CA ASP A 201 -7.10 26.21 18.92
C ASP A 201 -6.80 24.74 18.58
N VAL A 202 -6.87 23.84 19.57
CA VAL A 202 -6.73 22.40 19.38
C VAL A 202 -7.87 21.85 18.52
N ASP A 203 -9.11 22.23 18.78
CA ASP A 203 -10.27 21.82 17.98
C ASP A 203 -10.15 22.35 16.54
N ALA A 204 -9.66 23.58 16.34
CA ALA A 204 -9.39 24.13 15.02
C ALA A 204 -8.22 23.43 14.29
N GLN A 205 -7.19 22.99 15.02
CA GLN A 205 -6.09 22.20 14.47
C GLN A 205 -6.55 20.79 14.09
N ASN A 206 -7.35 20.13 14.94
CA ASN A 206 -7.95 18.83 14.65
C ASN A 206 -8.87 18.92 13.43
N GLN A 207 -9.73 19.93 13.35
CA GLN A 207 -10.55 20.17 12.16
C GLN A 207 -9.72 20.48 10.91
N ARG A 208 -8.56 21.13 11.03
CA ARG A 208 -7.63 21.34 9.90
C ARG A 208 -6.89 20.06 9.51
N GLN A 209 -6.64 19.15 10.46
CA GLN A 209 -6.07 17.83 10.17
C GLN A 209 -7.10 16.93 9.49
N ASP A 210 -8.35 16.92 9.98
CA ASP A 210 -9.45 16.13 9.41
C ASP A 210 -9.89 16.66 8.04
N ASN A 211 -9.87 17.98 7.82
CA ASN A 211 -10.23 18.60 6.53
C ASN A 211 -9.04 18.78 5.58
N ARG A 212 -7.83 18.30 5.91
CA ARG A 212 -6.71 18.34 4.96
C ARG A 212 -6.98 17.26 3.90
N PRO A 213 -7.27 17.62 2.63
CA PRO A 213 -7.33 16.61 1.58
C PRO A 213 -5.97 15.92 1.52
N HIS A 214 -5.98 14.59 1.46
CA HIS A 214 -4.81 13.75 1.25
C HIS A 214 -4.19 14.02 -0.13
N SER A 215 -3.63 15.21 -0.33
CA SER A 215 -2.75 15.52 -1.44
C SER A 215 -1.41 14.87 -1.15
N THR A 216 -1.19 13.79 -1.87
CA THR A 216 0.03 13.01 -1.92
C THR A 216 1.20 13.88 -2.39
N GLU A 217 2.00 14.35 -1.44
CA GLU A 217 3.43 14.49 -1.68
C GLU A 217 4.13 13.26 -1.09
N ASN A 218 4.72 12.50 -2.00
CA ASN A 218 5.35 11.22 -1.80
C ASN A 218 6.55 11.31 -0.85
N GLY A 219 6.60 10.43 0.16
CA GLY A 219 7.84 10.09 0.86
C GLY A 219 7.72 9.56 2.28
N SER A 220 6.62 9.84 3.01
CA SER A 220 6.52 9.54 4.46
C SER A 220 5.11 9.12 4.92
N GLY A 221 4.27 8.65 4.00
CA GLY A 221 2.85 8.38 4.27
C GLY A 221 2.55 7.20 5.21
N GLN A 222 3.46 6.24 5.35
CA GLN A 222 3.26 5.09 6.26
C GLN A 222 3.44 5.49 7.73
N SER A 223 4.47 6.28 8.06
CA SER A 223 4.75 6.64 9.45
C SER A 223 3.64 7.49 10.05
N ASN A 224 3.11 8.48 9.32
CA ASN A 224 2.04 9.32 9.85
C ASN A 224 0.71 8.56 9.99
N ALA A 225 0.36 7.68 9.05
CA ALA A 225 -0.84 6.85 9.16
C ALA A 225 -0.76 5.84 10.31
N GLU A 226 0.43 5.25 10.52
CA GLU A 226 0.70 4.35 11.65
C GLU A 226 0.67 5.11 12.99
N VAL A 227 1.25 6.31 13.06
CA VAL A 227 1.19 7.15 14.27
C VAL A 227 -0.24 7.57 14.58
N THR A 228 -1.04 7.96 13.57
CA THR A 228 -2.46 8.28 13.78
C THR A 228 -3.27 7.05 14.19
N GLY A 229 -2.96 5.87 13.65
CA GLY A 229 -3.61 4.62 14.03
C GLY A 229 -3.26 4.19 15.45
N LEU A 230 -1.99 4.35 15.85
CA LEU A 230 -1.53 4.09 17.21
C LEU A 230 -2.13 5.08 18.21
N GLN A 231 -2.26 6.35 17.83
CA GLN A 231 -2.91 7.36 18.67
C GLN A 231 -4.41 7.09 18.82
N ALA A 232 -5.10 6.64 17.76
CA ALA A 232 -6.49 6.20 17.84
C ALA A 232 -6.65 4.96 18.74
N ALA A 233 -5.78 3.96 18.60
CA ALA A 233 -5.77 2.77 19.44
C ALA A 233 -5.48 3.10 20.92
N LEU A 234 -4.57 4.05 21.17
CA LEU A 234 -4.28 4.53 22.52
C LEU A 234 -5.49 5.23 23.13
N ASN A 235 -6.14 6.12 22.37
CA ASN A 235 -7.35 6.80 22.83
C ASN A 235 -8.50 5.82 23.10
N GLU A 236 -8.66 4.78 22.27
CA GLU A 236 -9.64 3.71 22.48
C GLU A 236 -9.33 2.87 23.72
N LEU A 237 -8.05 2.53 23.94
CA LEU A 237 -7.62 1.77 25.12
C LEU A 237 -7.76 2.61 26.40
N THR A 238 -7.44 3.90 26.34
CA THR A 238 -7.68 4.84 27.44
C THR A 238 -9.16 4.97 27.73
N GLY A 239 -10.02 5.13 26.70
CA GLY A 239 -11.47 5.15 26.90
C GLY A 239 -12.00 3.84 27.47
N TRP A 240 -11.47 2.70 27.04
CA TRP A 240 -11.82 1.40 27.59
C TRP A 240 -11.38 1.28 29.05
N MET A 241 -10.16 1.70 29.41
CA MET A 241 -9.68 1.71 30.80
C MET A 241 -10.49 2.66 31.66
N GLU A 242 -10.80 3.87 31.19
CA GLU A 242 -11.64 4.83 31.89
C GLU A 242 -13.05 4.26 32.12
N GLN A 243 -13.61 3.54 31.15
CA GLN A 243 -14.90 2.88 31.28
C GLN A 243 -14.84 1.69 32.26
N GLN A 244 -13.78 0.89 32.23
CA GLN A 244 -13.57 -0.18 33.23
C GLN A 244 -13.38 0.41 34.63
N LEU A 245 -12.61 1.50 34.78
CA LEU A 245 -12.41 2.19 36.04
C LEU A 245 -13.70 2.87 36.54
N ALA A 246 -14.56 3.38 35.65
CA ALA A 246 -15.87 3.90 36.01
C ALA A 246 -16.82 2.78 36.49
N ILE A 247 -16.77 1.60 35.85
CA ILE A 247 -17.54 0.43 36.29
C ILE A 247 -17.05 -0.05 37.66
N MET A 248 -15.74 -0.05 37.91
CA MET A 248 -15.16 -0.43 39.21
C MET A 248 -15.43 0.62 40.31
N GLY A 249 -15.38 1.91 39.98
CA GLY A 249 -15.69 3.00 40.92
C GLY A 249 -17.18 3.07 41.30
N ASN A 250 -18.07 2.67 40.39
CA ASN A 250 -19.50 2.54 40.70
C ASN A 250 -19.80 1.28 41.53
N ALA A 251 -19.02 0.21 41.39
CA ALA A 251 -19.19 -1.00 42.21
C ALA A 251 -18.79 -0.81 43.69
N GLU A 252 -17.89 0.14 43.99
CA GLU A 252 -17.55 0.48 45.39
C GLU A 252 -18.53 1.48 46.02
N SER A 253 -19.27 2.25 45.22
CA SER A 253 -20.19 3.29 45.71
C SER A 253 -21.62 2.81 45.99
N GLU A 254 -21.98 1.58 45.59
CA GLU A 254 -23.32 1.00 45.74
C GLU A 254 -23.45 -0.06 46.87
N THR A 255 -22.51 -0.12 47.82
CA THR A 255 -22.55 -1.08 48.94
C THR A 255 -23.09 -0.52 50.27
N HIS A 256 -23.57 0.74 50.29
CA HIS A 256 -24.28 1.28 51.44
C HIS A 256 -25.76 1.48 51.11
N THR A 257 -26.54 0.42 51.18
CA THR A 257 -27.79 0.31 51.96
C THR A 257 -28.57 -0.93 51.54
N THR A 258 -29.26 -1.53 52.52
CA THR A 258 -30.23 -2.64 52.42
C THR A 258 -29.71 -4.05 52.15
N SER A 259 -29.22 -4.66 53.23
CA SER A 259 -29.26 -6.10 53.50
C SER A 259 -30.69 -6.68 53.53
N PRO A 260 -30.87 -7.93 53.07
CA PRO A 260 -31.71 -8.90 53.77
C PRO A 260 -30.90 -10.14 54.22
N PRO A 261 -31.32 -10.83 55.29
CA PRO A 261 -30.43 -11.66 56.10
C PRO A 261 -30.20 -13.03 55.46
N LEU A 262 -28.97 -13.30 55.02
CA LEU A 262 -28.53 -14.68 54.84
C LEU A 262 -28.05 -15.21 56.19
N ARG A 263 -28.69 -16.29 56.63
CA ARG A 263 -28.38 -17.04 57.84
C ARG A 263 -26.86 -17.30 57.94
N GLY A 264 -26.21 -16.56 58.82
CA GLY A 264 -24.93 -16.95 59.40
C GLY A 264 -25.16 -18.13 60.32
N ASN A 265 -24.87 -19.34 59.85
CA ASN A 265 -24.31 -20.34 60.75
C ASN A 265 -22.89 -19.87 61.04
N GLY A 266 -22.69 -19.41 62.28
CA GLY A 266 -21.40 -18.92 62.72
C GLY A 266 -20.33 -19.99 62.56
N LEU A 267 -19.28 -19.64 61.84
CA LEU A 267 -17.95 -19.90 62.38
C LEU A 267 -17.19 -18.60 62.29
N VAL A 268 -16.91 -18.10 63.49
CA VAL A 268 -16.06 -16.97 63.80
C VAL A 268 -14.73 -17.16 63.07
N ALA A 269 -14.19 -16.06 62.56
CA ALA A 269 -12.81 -15.93 62.13
C ALA A 269 -11.88 -16.65 63.12
N SER A 270 -11.36 -17.82 62.72
CA SER A 270 -10.11 -18.33 63.22
C SER A 270 -9.25 -18.60 61.99
N SER A 271 -8.28 -17.72 61.82
CA SER A 271 -7.15 -17.88 60.92
C SER A 271 -6.29 -19.04 61.42
N GLU A 272 -6.78 -20.25 61.28
CA GLU A 272 -6.02 -21.49 61.44
C GLU A 272 -6.04 -22.21 60.10
N TRP A 273 -4.95 -22.02 59.34
CA TRP A 273 -4.39 -22.92 58.34
C TRP A 273 -5.36 -24.03 57.93
N ALA A 274 -6.10 -23.82 56.83
CA ALA A 274 -6.92 -24.87 56.23
C ALA A 274 -6.08 -26.16 56.17
N SER A 275 -6.49 -27.18 56.92
CA SER A 275 -5.73 -28.43 57.04
C SER A 275 -5.47 -28.97 55.64
N LEU A 276 -4.29 -29.54 55.42
CA LEU A 276 -3.87 -30.05 54.12
C LEU A 276 -4.88 -31.08 53.57
N GLU A 277 -5.56 -31.78 54.47
CA GLU A 277 -6.67 -32.70 54.20
C GLU A 277 -7.94 -32.02 53.66
N ASP A 278 -8.26 -30.81 54.11
CA ASP A 278 -9.43 -30.07 53.61
C ASP A 278 -9.17 -29.50 52.22
N ILE A 279 -7.93 -29.07 51.95
CA ILE A 279 -7.49 -28.72 50.60
C ILE A 279 -7.54 -29.97 49.70
N GLY A 280 -7.08 -31.12 50.21
CA GLY A 280 -7.17 -32.42 49.52
C GLY A 280 -8.60 -32.79 49.13
N ARG A 281 -9.55 -32.72 50.09
CA ARG A 281 -10.98 -32.97 49.80
C ARG A 281 -11.56 -31.99 48.80
N SER A 282 -11.27 -30.69 48.93
CA SER A 282 -11.76 -29.69 47.98
C SER A 282 -11.24 -29.95 46.55
N TYR A 283 -10.01 -30.46 46.43
CA TYR A 283 -9.42 -30.82 45.15
C TYR A 283 -10.00 -32.11 44.56
N GLU A 284 -10.31 -33.10 45.40
CA GLU A 284 -11.03 -34.31 44.99
C GLU A 284 -12.45 -33.99 44.50
N GLU A 285 -13.18 -33.15 45.24
CA GLU A 285 -14.51 -32.65 44.83
C GLU A 285 -14.43 -31.89 43.50
N TYR A 286 -13.42 -31.03 43.34
CA TYR A 286 -13.16 -30.33 42.07
C TYR A 286 -12.87 -31.31 40.92
N ILE A 287 -12.06 -32.34 41.14
CA ILE A 287 -11.76 -33.36 40.11
C ILE A 287 -13.03 -34.14 39.73
N VAL A 288 -13.86 -34.51 40.70
CA VAL A 288 -15.12 -35.22 40.45
C VAL A 288 -16.08 -34.33 39.64
N ALA A 289 -16.27 -33.08 40.05
CA ALA A 289 -17.10 -32.12 39.31
C ALA A 289 -16.58 -31.89 37.89
N ARG A 290 -15.26 -31.78 37.71
CA ARG A 290 -14.62 -31.61 36.39
C ARG A 290 -14.77 -32.83 35.50
N ARG A 291 -14.68 -34.04 36.06
CA ARG A 291 -14.93 -35.29 35.30
C ARG A 291 -16.40 -35.40 34.88
N GLN A 292 -17.33 -35.04 35.75
CA GLN A 292 -18.76 -35.01 35.42
C GLN A 292 -19.05 -33.99 34.31
N LEU A 293 -18.46 -32.79 34.37
CA LEU A 293 -18.59 -31.78 33.33
C LEU A 293 -18.02 -32.28 31.99
N LEU A 294 -16.81 -32.87 32.00
CA LEU A 294 -16.23 -33.46 30.79
C LEU A 294 -17.09 -34.60 30.23
N GLN A 295 -17.70 -35.43 31.07
CA GLN A 295 -18.63 -36.47 30.63
C GLN A 295 -19.89 -35.88 30.00
N THR A 296 -20.46 -34.81 30.54
CA THR A 296 -21.63 -34.15 29.93
C THR A 296 -21.29 -33.49 28.59
N VAL A 297 -20.09 -32.89 28.48
CA VAL A 297 -19.60 -32.28 27.24
C VAL A 297 -19.23 -33.33 26.19
N SER A 298 -18.69 -34.49 26.61
CA SER A 298 -18.35 -35.58 25.67
C SER A 298 -19.57 -36.42 25.27
N SER A 299 -20.61 -36.44 26.10
CA SER A 299 -21.85 -37.19 25.84
C SER A 299 -22.86 -36.40 25.02
N THR A 300 -22.52 -35.22 24.49
CA THR A 300 -23.38 -34.49 23.56
C THR A 300 -23.70 -35.39 22.38
N PRO A 301 -24.95 -35.85 22.22
CA PRO A 301 -25.31 -36.61 21.04
C PRO A 301 -25.18 -35.65 19.86
N THR A 302 -24.34 -36.02 18.89
CA THR A 302 -24.37 -35.47 17.54
C THR A 302 -25.82 -35.56 17.06
N VAL A 303 -26.57 -34.46 17.16
CA VAL A 303 -27.82 -34.27 16.44
C VAL A 303 -27.43 -34.10 14.97
N ARG A 304 -27.16 -35.24 14.36
CA ARG A 304 -27.07 -35.43 12.92
C ARG A 304 -28.51 -35.40 12.43
N GLY A 305 -28.82 -34.41 11.60
CA GLY A 305 -30.15 -34.17 11.08
C GLY A 305 -30.79 -35.43 10.49
N GLN A 306 -32.03 -35.66 10.87
CA GLN A 306 -32.99 -36.45 10.11
C GLN A 306 -34.28 -35.66 10.02
N ASP A 307 -34.50 -35.15 8.82
CA ASP A 307 -35.74 -35.22 8.05
C ASP A 307 -37.04 -34.84 8.77
N THR A 308 -37.51 -33.66 8.36
CA THR A 308 -38.89 -33.21 8.42
C THR A 308 -39.86 -34.29 7.91
N THR A 309 -40.74 -34.82 8.75
CA THR A 309 -42.14 -35.15 8.40
C THR A 309 -42.96 -35.50 9.66
N ALA A 310 -44.26 -35.18 9.58
CA ALA A 310 -45.38 -35.62 10.43
C ALA A 310 -45.77 -34.79 11.68
N GLU A 311 -46.68 -33.85 11.42
CA GLU A 311 -48.02 -33.68 12.04
C GLU A 311 -48.28 -34.01 13.52
N SER A 312 -48.81 -32.96 14.20
CA SER A 312 -50.04 -32.92 15.00
C SER A 312 -50.24 -33.91 16.16
N ASN A 313 -50.24 -33.40 17.40
CA ASN A 313 -51.43 -33.26 18.24
C ASN A 313 -51.05 -32.94 19.71
N SER A 314 -51.65 -31.87 20.25
CA SER A 314 -51.85 -31.62 21.70
C SER A 314 -53.04 -32.51 22.20
N PRO A 315 -53.43 -32.61 23.50
CA PRO A 315 -53.01 -31.86 24.70
C PRO A 315 -52.90 -32.71 26.01
N THR A 316 -52.52 -32.07 27.13
CA THR A 316 -53.23 -32.08 28.45
C THR A 316 -52.28 -31.95 29.66
N VAL A 317 -52.59 -30.99 30.54
CA VAL A 317 -51.93 -30.66 31.82
C VAL A 317 -52.62 -31.42 32.98
N PRO A 318 -51.93 -31.75 34.09
CA PRO A 318 -52.37 -31.15 35.38
C PRO A 318 -51.23 -30.75 36.34
N ARG A 319 -51.15 -29.44 36.63
CA ARG A 319 -51.07 -28.72 37.92
C ARG A 319 -50.34 -29.32 39.16
N SER A 320 -49.11 -28.81 39.42
CA SER A 320 -48.49 -28.20 40.66
C SER A 320 -48.46 -28.96 42.02
N PRO A 321 -47.61 -28.63 43.05
CA PRO A 321 -46.56 -27.60 43.18
C PRO A 321 -45.21 -28.06 43.83
N SER A 322 -44.07 -27.51 43.43
CA SER A 322 -42.93 -27.29 44.36
C SER A 322 -41.91 -26.32 43.74
N ARG A 323 -41.89 -25.08 44.23
CA ARG A 323 -40.92 -24.05 43.87
C ARG A 323 -39.55 -24.41 44.47
N LYS A 324 -38.66 -24.89 43.60
CA LYS A 324 -37.19 -24.80 43.72
C LYS A 324 -36.70 -24.10 42.43
N PRO A 325 -35.60 -23.32 42.48
CA PRO A 325 -35.32 -22.27 41.51
C PRO A 325 -35.18 -22.85 40.09
N GLU A 326 -36.02 -22.38 39.17
CA GLU A 326 -36.08 -22.83 37.78
C GLU A 326 -34.85 -22.40 36.95
N HIS A 327 -33.91 -21.68 37.54
CA HIS A 327 -32.70 -21.17 36.88
C HIS A 327 -31.67 -22.28 36.55
N GLU A 328 -31.63 -23.37 37.32
CA GLU A 328 -30.69 -24.48 37.04
C GLU A 328 -31.09 -25.27 35.79
N LYS A 329 -32.39 -25.44 35.54
CA LYS A 329 -32.91 -26.18 34.38
C LYS A 329 -32.75 -25.43 33.06
N ALA A 330 -32.74 -24.09 33.09
CA ALA A 330 -32.53 -23.28 31.90
C ALA A 330 -31.07 -23.34 31.41
N ALA A 331 -30.10 -23.51 32.32
CA ALA A 331 -28.71 -23.70 31.96
C ALA A 331 -28.48 -25.10 31.34
N GLU A 332 -29.10 -26.14 31.92
CA GLU A 332 -29.03 -27.52 31.41
C GLU A 332 -29.63 -27.68 30.01
N THR A 333 -30.68 -26.92 29.66
CA THR A 333 -31.29 -26.96 28.32
C THR A 333 -30.48 -26.23 27.26
N VAL A 334 -29.72 -25.19 27.62
CA VAL A 334 -28.95 -24.38 26.65
C VAL A 334 -27.55 -24.95 26.42
N LEU A 335 -26.94 -25.58 27.43
CA LEU A 335 -25.61 -26.20 27.37
C LEU A 335 -25.32 -27.04 26.11
N PRO A 336 -26.20 -27.97 25.67
CA PRO A 336 -25.93 -28.77 24.46
C PRO A 336 -25.92 -27.95 23.17
N TYR A 337 -26.53 -26.76 23.16
CA TYR A 337 -26.58 -25.87 21.99
C TYR A 337 -25.45 -24.82 21.97
N ILE A 338 -24.70 -24.65 23.07
CA ILE A 338 -23.61 -23.65 23.13
C ILE A 338 -22.55 -23.92 22.06
N ALA A 339 -22.17 -25.18 21.84
CA ALA A 339 -21.20 -25.52 20.79
C ALA A 339 -21.70 -25.08 19.40
N GLY A 340 -22.97 -25.35 19.07
CA GLY A 340 -23.59 -24.91 17.83
C GLY A 340 -23.69 -23.39 17.70
N LEU A 341 -24.11 -22.71 18.77
CA LEU A 341 -24.20 -21.24 18.80
C LEU A 341 -22.83 -20.56 18.67
N THR A 342 -21.79 -21.11 19.31
CA THR A 342 -20.42 -20.59 19.17
C THR A 342 -19.85 -20.83 17.77
N SER A 343 -20.16 -21.97 17.14
CA SER A 343 -19.80 -22.23 15.73
C SER A 343 -20.49 -21.22 14.81
N ALA A 344 -21.80 -21.04 14.96
CA ALA A 344 -22.57 -20.09 14.16
C ALA A 344 -22.06 -18.64 14.32
N LYS A 345 -21.74 -18.23 15.56
CA LYS A 345 -21.13 -16.92 15.82
C LYS A 345 -19.75 -16.79 15.16
N HIS A 346 -18.93 -17.84 15.18
CA HIS A 346 -17.62 -17.83 14.53
C HIS A 346 -17.75 -17.74 13.00
N GLU A 347 -18.71 -18.47 12.42
CA GLU A 347 -19.03 -18.39 10.99
C GLU A 347 -19.50 -16.98 10.61
N GLU A 348 -20.40 -16.37 11.39
CA GLU A 348 -20.85 -14.99 11.18
C GLU A 348 -19.68 -14.00 11.20
N GLN A 349 -18.80 -14.10 12.21
CA GLN A 349 -17.61 -13.25 12.31
C GLN A 349 -16.68 -13.44 11.10
N SER A 350 -16.49 -14.68 10.64
CA SER A 350 -15.68 -14.97 9.46
C SER A 350 -16.27 -14.36 8.18
N LEU A 351 -17.60 -14.41 8.02
CA LEU A 351 -18.30 -13.81 6.87
C LEU A 351 -18.22 -12.28 6.92
N LEU A 352 -18.37 -11.67 8.09
CA LEU A 352 -18.19 -10.23 8.27
C LEU A 352 -16.75 -9.80 7.93
N GLN A 353 -15.75 -10.57 8.34
CA GLN A 353 -14.36 -10.30 7.98
C GLN A 353 -14.12 -10.42 6.47
N GLN A 354 -14.64 -11.48 5.84
CA GLN A 354 -14.52 -11.70 4.40
C GLN A 354 -15.21 -10.58 3.61
N THR A 355 -16.42 -10.18 4.00
CA THR A 355 -17.15 -9.09 3.33
C THR A 355 -16.46 -7.74 3.49
N ALA A 356 -15.90 -7.44 4.66
CA ALA A 356 -15.09 -6.25 4.88
C ALA A 356 -13.82 -6.25 4.00
N GLN A 357 -13.13 -7.40 3.91
CA GLN A 357 -11.96 -7.56 3.06
C GLN A 357 -12.30 -7.36 1.57
N LEU A 358 -13.39 -7.96 1.08
CA LEU A 358 -13.84 -7.80 -0.30
C LEU A 358 -14.20 -6.35 -0.62
N ARG A 359 -14.90 -5.65 0.28
CA ARG A 359 -15.19 -4.22 0.11
C ARG A 359 -13.92 -3.39 0.00
N ARG A 360 -12.91 -3.68 0.83
CA ARG A 360 -11.62 -3.00 0.76
C ARG A 360 -10.89 -3.28 -0.56
N GLN A 361 -10.91 -4.52 -1.04
CA GLN A 361 -10.31 -4.89 -2.32
C GLN A 361 -11.00 -4.20 -3.49
N ILE A 362 -12.34 -4.16 -3.51
CA ILE A 362 -13.13 -3.46 -4.54
C ILE A 362 -12.81 -1.96 -4.53
N ALA A 363 -12.81 -1.32 -3.36
CA ALA A 363 -12.46 0.10 -3.25
C ALA A 363 -11.03 0.39 -3.70
N SER A 364 -10.08 -0.51 -3.40
CA SER A 364 -8.69 -0.40 -3.88
C SER A 364 -8.60 -0.50 -5.39
N SER A 365 -9.26 -1.49 -6.01
CA SER A 365 -9.27 -1.66 -7.46
C SER A 365 -10.00 -0.52 -8.17
N GLU A 366 -11.07 -0.01 -7.58
CA GLU A 366 -11.80 1.15 -8.10
C GLU A 366 -10.92 2.40 -8.08
N GLY A 367 -10.22 2.65 -6.96
CA GLY A 367 -9.24 3.73 -6.87
C GLY A 367 -8.09 3.59 -7.87
N GLU A 368 -7.58 2.38 -8.08
CA GLU A 368 -6.54 2.10 -9.10
C GLU A 368 -7.05 2.35 -10.52
N THR A 369 -8.25 1.85 -10.87
CA THR A 369 -8.84 2.08 -12.20
C THR A 369 -9.15 3.55 -12.44
N GLN A 370 -9.64 4.28 -11.43
CA GLN A 370 -9.88 5.72 -11.53
C GLN A 370 -8.56 6.49 -11.72
N ARG A 371 -7.50 6.10 -11.01
CA ARG A 371 -6.16 6.69 -11.17
C ARG A 371 -5.59 6.41 -12.56
N LEU A 372 -5.73 5.19 -13.07
CA LEU A 372 -5.30 4.83 -14.42
C LEU A 372 -6.10 5.59 -15.48
N MET A 373 -7.42 5.72 -15.33
CA MET A 373 -8.24 6.53 -16.23
C MET A 373 -7.84 8.02 -16.20
N ALA A 374 -7.59 8.58 -15.02
CA ALA A 374 -7.11 9.95 -14.89
C ALA A 374 -5.75 10.14 -15.59
N ARG A 375 -4.82 9.22 -15.37
CA ARG A 375 -3.51 9.24 -16.05
C ARG A 375 -3.64 9.11 -17.56
N LEU A 376 -4.46 8.19 -18.05
CA LEU A 376 -4.73 8.06 -19.48
C LEU A 376 -5.37 9.34 -20.04
N ALA A 377 -6.18 10.06 -19.25
CA ALA A 377 -6.79 11.32 -19.67
C ALA A 377 -5.75 12.45 -19.74
N GLU A 378 -4.78 12.46 -18.82
CA GLU A 378 -3.65 13.39 -18.86
C GLU A 378 -2.70 13.10 -20.05
N GLU A 379 -2.48 11.83 -20.38
CA GLU A 379 -1.64 11.41 -21.52
C GLU A 379 -2.37 11.55 -22.87
N SER A 380 -3.71 11.48 -22.87
CA SER A 380 -4.55 11.59 -24.05
C SER A 380 -4.89 13.04 -24.36
N HIS A 381 -4.35 13.57 -25.45
CA HIS A 381 -4.78 14.87 -25.97
C HIS A 381 -6.21 14.88 -26.56
N LEU A 382 -6.90 13.72 -26.59
CA LEU A 382 -8.29 13.65 -27.07
C LEU A 382 -9.32 14.12 -26.02
N VAL A 383 -8.99 14.06 -24.73
CA VAL A 383 -9.94 14.27 -23.65
C VAL A 383 -9.48 15.45 -22.79
N GLN A 384 -10.41 16.29 -22.33
CA GLN A 384 -10.06 17.42 -21.47
C GLN A 384 -9.47 16.93 -20.14
N PRO A 385 -8.39 17.55 -19.64
CA PRO A 385 -7.81 17.21 -18.35
C PRO A 385 -8.85 17.41 -17.23
N GLY A 386 -9.11 16.37 -16.45
CA GLY A 386 -10.14 16.35 -15.40
C GLY A 386 -11.39 15.52 -15.74
N ALA A 387 -11.54 15.05 -16.98
CA ALA A 387 -12.61 14.13 -17.35
C ALA A 387 -12.28 12.68 -16.95
N GLY A 388 -12.33 12.39 -15.65
CA GLY A 388 -12.14 11.03 -15.09
C GLY A 388 -13.33 10.09 -15.29
N SER A 389 -14.39 10.54 -15.98
CA SER A 389 -15.62 9.78 -16.21
C SER A 389 -15.56 9.06 -17.55
N GLY A 390 -15.86 7.75 -17.55
CA GLY A 390 -15.94 6.96 -18.80
C GLY A 390 -16.96 7.50 -19.81
N LYS A 391 -17.97 8.27 -19.38
CA LYS A 391 -18.91 8.93 -20.30
C LYS A 391 -18.23 10.01 -21.15
N ALA A 392 -17.33 10.78 -20.55
CA ALA A 392 -16.61 11.84 -21.27
C ALA A 392 -15.63 11.26 -22.30
N TRP A 393 -15.05 10.09 -22.01
CA TRP A 393 -14.27 9.33 -22.98
C TRP A 393 -15.10 8.85 -24.17
N ALA A 394 -16.31 8.36 -23.91
CA ALA A 394 -17.21 7.91 -24.97
C ALA A 394 -17.65 9.07 -25.88
N GLU A 395 -17.94 10.23 -25.29
CA GLU A 395 -18.30 11.45 -26.03
C GLU A 395 -17.12 11.96 -26.87
N ALA A 396 -15.93 12.11 -26.28
CA ALA A 396 -14.73 12.54 -26.99
C ALA A 396 -14.32 11.57 -28.11
N ALA A 397 -14.48 10.26 -27.90
CA ALA A 397 -14.26 9.26 -28.94
C ALA A 397 -15.27 9.39 -30.10
N GLY A 398 -16.53 9.70 -29.78
CA GLY A 398 -17.56 10.03 -30.76
C GLY A 398 -17.19 11.25 -31.59
N ASP A 399 -16.78 12.33 -30.93
CA ASP A 399 -16.37 13.58 -31.58
C ASP A 399 -15.16 13.37 -32.49
N ALA A 400 -14.12 12.68 -32.00
CA ALA A 400 -12.93 12.39 -32.79
C ALA A 400 -13.23 11.47 -34.00
N SER A 401 -14.14 10.51 -33.85
CA SER A 401 -14.61 9.67 -34.95
C SER A 401 -15.35 10.49 -36.00
N SER A 402 -16.24 11.39 -35.58
CA SER A 402 -16.96 12.30 -36.48
C SER A 402 -16.02 13.27 -37.21
N ALA A 403 -15.00 13.80 -36.51
CA ALA A 403 -13.98 14.66 -37.10
C ALA A 403 -13.12 13.91 -38.12
N THR A 404 -12.76 12.66 -37.83
CA THR A 404 -11.97 11.84 -38.75
C THR A 404 -12.78 11.46 -39.99
N THR A 405 -14.05 11.08 -39.83
CA THR A 405 -14.91 10.72 -40.97
C THR A 405 -15.17 11.91 -41.89
N THR A 406 -15.37 13.12 -41.33
CA THR A 406 -15.52 14.34 -42.13
C THR A 406 -14.22 14.73 -42.84
N PHE A 407 -13.07 14.62 -42.16
CA PHE A 407 -11.77 14.87 -42.76
C PHE A 407 -11.45 13.90 -43.92
N VAL A 408 -11.69 12.60 -43.71
CA VAL A 408 -11.47 11.57 -44.74
C VAL A 408 -12.41 11.80 -45.91
N ARG A 409 -13.69 12.09 -45.67
CA ARG A 409 -14.66 12.39 -46.73
C ARG A 409 -14.25 13.59 -47.56
N GLY A 410 -13.82 14.69 -46.93
CA GLY A 410 -13.33 15.85 -47.66
C GLY A 410 -12.10 15.53 -48.51
N ARG A 411 -11.18 14.69 -48.00
CA ARG A 411 -10.02 14.21 -48.76
C ARG A 411 -10.41 13.33 -49.95
N THR A 412 -11.42 12.46 -49.80
CA THR A 412 -11.89 11.61 -50.90
C THR A 412 -12.58 12.44 -51.97
N GLU A 413 -13.42 13.41 -51.60
CA GLU A 413 -14.10 14.30 -52.55
C GLU A 413 -13.09 15.14 -53.36
N VAL A 414 -12.05 15.68 -52.72
CA VAL A 414 -10.95 16.38 -53.42
C VAL A 414 -10.18 15.44 -54.33
N GLY A 415 -9.96 14.20 -53.90
CA GLY A 415 -9.31 13.17 -54.73
C GLY A 415 -10.13 12.79 -55.95
N GLU A 416 -11.45 12.63 -55.80
CA GLU A 416 -12.38 12.35 -56.89
C GLU A 416 -12.40 13.50 -57.91
N ALA A 417 -12.51 14.75 -57.44
CA ALA A 417 -12.45 15.91 -58.32
C ALA A 417 -11.13 16.00 -59.10
N ALA A 418 -10.00 15.69 -58.45
CA ALA A 418 -8.70 15.66 -59.12
C ALA A 418 -8.59 14.52 -60.15
N CYS A 419 -9.21 13.37 -59.90
CA CYS A 419 -9.30 12.28 -60.87
C CYS A 419 -10.16 12.67 -62.08
N GLU A 420 -11.32 13.31 -61.86
CA GLU A 420 -12.15 13.81 -62.96
C GLU A 420 -11.44 14.88 -63.79
N ASP A 421 -10.71 15.79 -63.14
CA ASP A 421 -9.89 16.79 -63.84
C ASP A 421 -8.80 16.13 -64.70
N ALA A 422 -8.15 15.08 -64.17
CA ALA A 422 -7.17 14.30 -64.91
C ALA A 422 -7.79 13.54 -66.09
N GLU A 423 -8.99 12.98 -65.92
CA GLU A 423 -9.72 12.30 -67.00
C GLU A 423 -10.10 13.28 -68.12
N ARG A 424 -10.61 14.47 -67.78
CA ARG A 424 -10.88 15.53 -68.76
C ARG A 424 -9.60 16.00 -69.47
N ALA A 425 -8.47 16.07 -68.77
CA ALA A 425 -7.19 16.39 -69.37
C ALA A 425 -6.75 15.29 -70.36
N LEU A 426 -6.93 14.01 -70.03
CA LEU A 426 -6.64 12.89 -70.93
C LEU A 426 -7.52 12.92 -72.18
N GLU A 427 -8.83 13.12 -72.03
CA GLU A 427 -9.73 13.27 -73.19
C GLU A 427 -9.32 14.43 -74.10
N SER A 428 -8.81 15.53 -73.54
CA SER A 428 -8.33 16.66 -74.34
C SER A 428 -7.10 16.30 -75.16
N ILE A 429 -6.19 15.48 -74.61
CA ILE A 429 -4.99 14.99 -75.30
C ILE A 429 -5.39 14.02 -76.41
N ASP A 430 -6.32 13.10 -76.15
CA ASP A 430 -6.79 12.14 -77.15
C ASP A 430 -7.52 12.79 -78.33
N ARG A 431 -8.07 14.00 -78.17
CA ARG A 431 -8.67 14.78 -79.26
C ARG A 431 -7.65 15.52 -80.13
N VAL A 432 -6.42 15.72 -79.66
CA VAL A 432 -5.37 16.44 -80.41
C VAL A 432 -5.02 15.74 -81.74
N PRO A 433 -4.78 14.41 -81.79
CA PRO A 433 -4.54 13.71 -83.06
C PRO A 433 -5.66 13.88 -84.09
N ALA A 434 -6.93 13.76 -83.66
CA ALA A 434 -8.07 13.94 -84.55
C ALA A 434 -8.15 15.37 -85.12
N MET A 435 -7.74 16.39 -84.34
CA MET A 435 -7.62 17.75 -84.86
C MET A 435 -6.48 17.87 -85.87
N PHE A 436 -5.32 17.26 -85.64
CA PHE A 436 -4.22 17.23 -86.60
C PHE A 436 -4.62 16.53 -87.90
N ASP A 437 -5.30 15.39 -87.82
CA ASP A 437 -5.80 14.67 -88.99
C ASP A 437 -6.78 15.53 -89.79
N SER A 438 -7.72 16.22 -89.13
CA SER A 438 -8.65 17.15 -89.80
C SER A 438 -7.95 18.33 -90.49
N LEU A 439 -6.85 18.81 -89.91
CA LEU A 439 -6.09 19.96 -90.40
C LEU A 439 -5.20 19.57 -91.58
N THR A 440 -4.65 18.34 -91.56
CA THR A 440 -3.91 17.78 -92.70
C THR A 440 -4.84 17.46 -93.88
N GLU A 441 -6.06 16.95 -93.64
CA GLU A 441 -7.07 16.79 -94.70
C GLU A 441 -7.51 18.14 -95.29
N ALA A 442 -7.62 19.20 -94.48
CA ALA A 442 -7.97 20.54 -94.96
C ALA A 442 -6.85 21.20 -95.78
N MET A 443 -5.57 20.91 -95.50
CA MET A 443 -4.44 21.37 -96.32
C MET A 443 -4.27 20.59 -97.63
N ALA A 444 -4.81 19.37 -97.72
CA ALA A 444 -4.74 18.53 -98.90
C ALA A 444 -5.85 18.80 -99.94
N ARG A 445 -6.87 19.59 -99.58
CA ARG A 445 -7.89 20.14 -100.49
C ARG A 445 -7.51 21.54 -100.94
#